data_AF-A0A8B7Z8R3-F1
#
_entry.id   AF-A0A8B7Z8R3-F1
#
_cell.length_a   1.000
_cell.length_b   1.000
_cell.length_c   1.000
_cell.angle_alpha   90.00
_cell.angle_beta   90.00
_cell.angle_gamma   90.00
#
_symmetry.space_group_name_H-M   'P 1'
#
loop_
_entity.id
_entity.type
_entity.pdbx_description
1 polymer ?
#
loop_
_entity_poly.entity_id
_entity_poly.type
_entity_poly.pdbx_seq_one_letter_code
_entity_poly.pdbx_strand_id
1 'polypeptide(L)'
;MAAAENRLTLPEEMQNPPAEQMGDMPDPTQTAPAVRPQKDQTSDHYRTNNIPARFENPDWFEGYGSQPQNPLYRTTNMTYGSRNPTVHTMPTTFRARSQKFSVHLLTCGMYRNKGLNTAEDQSIV
;
A
#
# COMPACT_ATOMS: atom_id res chain seq x y z
N MET A 1 3.30 74.54 -62.69
CA MET A 1 2.65 73.26 -62.37
C MET A 1 3.54 72.52 -61.42
N ALA A 2 3.03 72.18 -60.24
CA ALA A 2 3.76 71.56 -59.14
C ALA A 2 4.14 70.11 -59.47
N ALA A 3 5.41 69.77 -59.32
CA ALA A 3 5.87 68.38 -59.27
C ALA A 3 5.73 67.91 -57.81
N ALA A 4 4.69 67.14 -57.52
CA ALA A 4 4.48 66.54 -56.22
C ALA A 4 5.38 65.31 -56.08
N GLU A 5 6.38 65.42 -55.21
CA GLU A 5 7.18 64.31 -54.72
C GLU A 5 6.28 63.42 -53.86
N ASN A 6 5.93 62.24 -54.37
CA ASN A 6 5.17 61.25 -53.61
C ASN A 6 6.14 60.23 -53.00
N ARG A 7 6.89 60.65 -51.98
CA ARG A 7 7.56 59.74 -51.06
C ARG A 7 6.51 59.16 -50.11
N LEU A 8 5.86 58.07 -50.54
CA LEU A 8 5.11 57.19 -49.66
C LEU A 8 6.10 56.54 -48.68
N THR A 9 6.28 57.19 -47.54
CA THR A 9 6.84 56.62 -46.32
C THR A 9 5.90 55.49 -45.87
N LEU A 10 6.31 54.25 -46.13
CA LEU A 10 5.73 53.09 -45.47
C LEU A 10 6.24 53.07 -44.02
N PRO A 11 5.38 53.07 -42.99
CA PRO A 11 5.85 52.76 -41.65
C PRO A 11 6.26 51.28 -41.62
N GLU A 12 7.56 51.03 -41.45
CA GLU A 12 8.11 49.73 -41.01
C GLU A 12 7.66 49.47 -39.57
N GLU A 13 6.38 49.12 -39.38
CA GLU A 13 5.87 48.62 -38.11
C GLU A 13 4.92 47.44 -38.35
N MET A 14 5.35 46.42 -39.08
CA MET A 14 4.62 45.13 -39.11
C MET A 14 5.53 43.91 -39.34
N GLN A 15 6.76 43.94 -38.82
CA GLN A 15 7.59 42.73 -38.76
C GLN A 15 8.26 42.59 -37.39
N ASN A 16 7.43 42.34 -36.38
CA ASN A 16 7.81 41.58 -35.20
C ASN A 16 6.50 41.00 -34.65
N PRO A 17 6.25 39.68 -34.72
CA PRO A 17 5.22 39.12 -33.87
C PRO A 17 5.63 39.43 -32.42
N PRO A 18 4.71 39.86 -31.53
CA PRO A 18 5.04 39.86 -30.12
C PRO A 18 5.44 38.42 -29.81
N ALA A 19 6.65 38.24 -29.28
CA ALA A 19 7.03 36.97 -28.70
C ALA A 19 5.98 36.69 -27.62
N GLU A 20 4.99 35.85 -27.94
CA GLU A 20 4.14 35.22 -26.95
C GLU A 20 5.13 34.57 -26.00
N GLN A 21 5.23 35.18 -24.83
CA GLN A 21 5.97 34.65 -23.71
C GLN A 21 5.33 33.30 -23.44
N MET A 22 5.92 32.24 -23.99
CA MET A 22 5.64 30.87 -23.59
C MET A 22 5.87 30.89 -22.10
N GLY A 23 4.78 30.99 -21.32
CA GLY A 23 4.82 30.71 -19.91
C GLY A 23 5.48 29.34 -19.82
N ASP A 24 6.55 29.25 -19.04
CA ASP A 24 7.22 27.99 -18.75
C ASP A 24 6.13 26.96 -18.47
N MET A 25 5.97 26.03 -19.42
CA MET A 25 5.26 24.80 -19.18
C MET A 25 5.91 24.22 -17.93
N PRO A 26 5.18 23.98 -16.83
CA PRO A 26 5.80 23.40 -15.66
C PRO A 26 6.35 22.05 -16.09
N ASP A 27 7.68 21.95 -16.06
CA ASP A 27 8.43 20.72 -16.23
C ASP A 27 7.71 19.61 -15.42
N PRO A 28 7.22 18.52 -16.05
CA PRO A 28 6.52 17.45 -15.34
C PRO A 28 7.41 16.73 -14.32
N THR A 29 8.67 17.17 -14.19
CA THR A 29 9.68 16.64 -13.27
C THR A 29 9.73 17.38 -11.92
N GLN A 30 8.82 18.32 -11.62
CA GLN A 30 8.57 18.70 -10.21
C GLN A 30 7.65 17.68 -9.53
N THR A 31 8.19 16.47 -9.35
CA THR A 31 7.70 15.61 -8.26
C THR A 31 8.04 16.35 -6.98
N ALA A 32 7.06 17.04 -6.39
CA ALA A 32 7.11 17.42 -4.99
C ALA A 32 7.68 16.21 -4.23
N PRO A 33 8.69 16.36 -3.36
CA PRO A 33 9.22 15.23 -2.63
C PRO A 33 8.00 14.55 -2.01
N ALA A 34 7.75 13.31 -2.42
CA ALA A 34 6.65 12.54 -1.85
C ALA A 34 6.94 12.52 -0.37
N VAL A 35 6.29 13.42 0.38
CA VAL A 35 6.27 13.40 1.83
C VAL A 35 5.65 12.06 2.08
N ARG A 36 6.50 11.06 2.37
CA ARG A 36 6.04 9.74 2.74
C ARG A 36 5.02 10.02 3.83
N PRO A 37 3.75 9.62 3.66
CA PRO A 37 2.76 9.85 4.69
C PRO A 37 3.37 9.36 5.99
N GLN A 38 3.28 10.19 7.03
CA GLN A 38 3.71 9.84 8.37
C GLN A 38 3.18 8.42 8.63
N LYS A 39 4.04 7.51 9.10
CA LYS A 39 3.63 6.13 9.34
C LYS A 39 2.61 6.12 10.48
N ASP A 40 1.34 6.18 10.13
CA ASP A 40 0.23 6.20 11.08
C ASP A 40 0.11 4.81 11.71
N GLN A 41 0.32 4.75 13.03
CA GLN A 41 0.18 3.51 13.77
C GLN A 41 -1.27 3.35 14.23
N THR A 42 -1.73 2.12 14.34
CA THR A 42 -3.10 1.86 14.81
C THR A 42 -3.33 2.30 16.25
N SER A 43 -2.29 2.25 17.09
CA SER A 43 -2.31 2.68 18.49
C SER A 43 -2.45 4.20 18.64
N ASP A 44 -2.03 4.97 17.64
CA ASP A 44 -2.20 6.43 17.64
C ASP A 44 -3.68 6.83 17.51
N HIS A 45 -4.47 6.03 16.78
CA HIS A 45 -5.89 6.29 16.51
C HIS A 45 -6.85 5.50 17.41
N TYR A 46 -6.45 4.32 17.88
CA TYR A 46 -7.29 3.41 18.63
C TYR A 46 -6.56 2.81 19.81
N ARG A 47 -7.30 2.47 20.87
CA ARG A 47 -6.74 1.72 21.99
C ARG A 47 -6.50 0.27 21.59
N THR A 48 -5.24 -0.11 21.41
CA THR A 48 -4.83 -1.48 21.06
C THR A 48 -4.48 -2.30 22.31
N ASN A 49 -4.69 -3.62 22.25
CA ASN A 49 -4.32 -4.56 23.33
C ASN A 49 -3.36 -5.62 22.80
N ASN A 50 -2.05 -5.35 22.89
CA ASN A 50 -0.95 -6.26 22.54
C ASN A 50 -1.15 -6.94 21.16
N ILE A 51 -1.26 -6.13 20.12
CA ILE A 51 -1.36 -6.62 18.74
C ILE A 51 0.04 -6.81 18.13
N PRO A 52 0.22 -7.81 17.25
CA PRO A 52 1.44 -7.97 16.47
C PRO A 52 1.83 -6.70 15.69
N ALA A 53 3.14 -6.48 15.53
CA ALA A 53 3.70 -5.32 14.81
C ALA A 53 3.16 -5.14 13.38
N ARG A 54 2.81 -6.23 12.69
CA ARG A 54 2.17 -6.20 11.36
C ARG A 54 0.78 -5.57 11.36
N PHE A 55 0.03 -5.68 12.46
CA PHE A 55 -1.28 -5.03 12.58
C PHE A 55 -1.14 -3.62 13.12
N GLU A 56 -0.08 -3.35 13.90
CA GLU A 56 0.24 -2.01 14.38
C GLU A 56 0.58 -1.05 13.24
N ASN A 57 1.28 -1.55 12.21
CA ASN A 57 1.72 -0.79 11.06
C ASN A 57 1.01 -1.30 9.79
N PRO A 58 0.02 -0.58 9.24
CA PRO A 58 -0.72 -1.04 8.06
C PRO A 58 0.16 -1.20 6.82
N ASP A 59 1.28 -0.47 6.75
CA ASP A 59 2.26 -0.54 5.67
C ASP A 59 2.94 -1.92 5.53
N TRP A 60 2.87 -2.79 6.53
CA TRP A 60 3.41 -4.15 6.44
C TRP A 60 2.70 -4.98 5.35
N PHE A 61 1.45 -4.62 5.04
CA PHE A 61 0.64 -5.35 4.07
C PHE A 61 0.89 -4.88 2.65
N GLU A 62 1.72 -5.65 1.93
CA GLU A 62 2.04 -5.42 0.52
C GLU A 62 1.10 -6.19 -0.43
N GLY A 63 1.14 -5.85 -1.72
CA GLY A 63 0.39 -6.55 -2.77
C GLY A 63 -1.06 -6.11 -2.96
N TYR A 64 -1.51 -5.13 -2.19
CA TYR A 64 -2.77 -4.43 -2.43
C TYR A 64 -2.58 -3.33 -3.48
N GLY A 65 -3.67 -3.03 -4.19
CA GLY A 65 -3.65 -2.04 -5.28
C GLY A 65 -4.16 -2.64 -6.59
N SER A 66 -4.64 -1.78 -7.48
CA SER A 66 -4.98 -2.19 -8.85
C SER A 66 -3.75 -2.00 -9.72
N GLN A 67 -3.42 -3.02 -10.53
CA GLN A 67 -2.52 -2.80 -11.67
C GLN A 67 -3.18 -1.79 -12.63
N PRO A 68 -2.39 -0.96 -13.33
CA PRO A 68 -2.92 -0.05 -14.33
C PRO A 68 -3.49 -0.89 -15.48
N GLN A 69 -4.82 -0.86 -15.62
CA GLN A 69 -5.56 -1.58 -16.66
C GLN A 69 -6.46 -0.60 -17.40
N ASN A 70 -6.65 -0.84 -18.71
CA ASN A 70 -7.58 -0.05 -19.50
C ASN A 70 -8.98 -0.08 -18.86
N PRO A 71 -9.62 1.09 -18.61
CA PRO A 71 -10.95 1.15 -18.02
C PRO A 71 -12.01 0.28 -18.72
N LEU A 72 -11.90 0.11 -20.05
CA LEU A 72 -12.82 -0.71 -20.85
C LEU A 72 -12.73 -2.21 -20.55
N TYR A 73 -11.60 -2.67 -20.02
CA TYR A 73 -11.37 -4.07 -19.69
C TYR A 73 -11.37 -4.31 -18.18
N ARG A 74 -11.87 -3.36 -17.37
CA ARG A 74 -11.97 -3.52 -15.92
C ARG A 74 -13.12 -4.47 -15.57
N THR A 75 -12.82 -5.53 -14.84
CA THR A 75 -13.82 -6.48 -14.34
C THR A 75 -14.16 -6.17 -12.89
N THR A 76 -15.32 -6.65 -12.43
CA THR A 76 -15.76 -6.50 -11.04
C THR A 76 -14.82 -7.22 -10.06
N ASN A 77 -14.21 -8.34 -10.46
CA ASN A 77 -13.27 -9.05 -9.59
C ASN A 77 -12.02 -8.23 -9.26
N MET A 78 -11.64 -7.26 -10.11
CA MET A 78 -10.51 -6.36 -9.84
C MET A 78 -10.74 -5.40 -8.68
N THR A 79 -11.97 -5.26 -8.16
CA THR A 79 -12.20 -4.47 -6.95
C THR A 79 -11.76 -5.19 -5.69
N TYR A 80 -11.71 -6.52 -5.72
CA TYR A 80 -11.20 -7.29 -4.60
C TYR A 80 -9.69 -7.13 -4.50
N GLY A 81 -9.18 -6.78 -3.31
CA GLY A 81 -7.74 -6.55 -3.07
C GLY A 81 -7.19 -5.25 -3.66
N SER A 82 -8.00 -4.43 -4.35
CA SER A 82 -7.51 -3.18 -4.96
C SER A 82 -7.23 -2.06 -3.97
N ARG A 83 -7.73 -2.18 -2.73
CA ARG A 83 -7.58 -1.16 -1.68
C ARG A 83 -6.70 -1.68 -0.57
N ASN A 84 -5.66 -0.90 -0.24
CA ASN A 84 -4.74 -1.22 0.84
C ASN A 84 -5.43 -1.10 2.20
N PRO A 85 -5.03 -1.93 3.17
CA PRO A 85 -5.54 -1.81 4.52
C PRO A 85 -5.03 -0.52 5.16
N THR A 86 -5.86 0.04 6.03
CA THR A 86 -5.61 1.30 6.76
C THR A 86 -5.76 1.09 8.25
N VAL A 87 -5.35 2.07 9.07
CA VAL A 87 -5.49 2.01 10.53
C VAL A 87 -6.92 1.71 11.00
N HIS A 88 -7.93 2.14 10.24
CA HIS A 88 -9.35 1.93 10.55
C HIS A 88 -9.86 0.53 10.21
N THR A 89 -9.13 -0.22 9.37
CA THR A 89 -9.48 -1.60 9.00
C THR A 89 -8.71 -2.64 9.84
N MET A 90 -7.67 -2.21 10.55
CA MET A 90 -6.84 -3.10 11.36
C MET A 90 -7.53 -3.51 12.66
N PRO A 91 -7.27 -4.74 13.15
CA PRO A 91 -7.84 -5.20 14.40
C PRO A 91 -7.19 -4.49 15.59
N THR A 92 -7.99 -4.06 16.57
CA THR A 92 -7.50 -3.46 17.82
C THR A 92 -7.04 -4.49 18.86
N THR A 93 -7.40 -5.76 18.68
CA THR A 93 -6.99 -6.86 19.56
C THR A 93 -6.82 -8.14 18.74
N PHE A 94 -5.74 -8.89 18.99
CA PHE A 94 -5.44 -10.13 18.27
C PHE A 94 -5.13 -11.25 19.26
N ARG A 95 -6.00 -12.26 19.33
CA ARG A 95 -5.88 -13.40 20.25
C ARG A 95 -5.42 -14.65 19.50
N ALA A 96 -4.16 -14.69 19.09
CA ALA A 96 -3.60 -15.89 18.49
C ALA A 96 -3.52 -17.05 19.50
N ARG A 97 -3.86 -18.25 19.04
CA ARG A 97 -3.62 -19.48 19.78
C ARG A 97 -2.25 -20.03 19.42
N SER A 98 -1.37 -20.11 20.41
CA SER A 98 -0.07 -20.78 20.25
C SER A 98 -0.27 -22.28 20.18
N GLN A 99 0.24 -22.91 19.12
CA GLN A 99 0.27 -24.38 18.99
C GLN A 99 1.61 -24.98 19.42
N LYS A 100 2.54 -24.19 19.99
CA LYS A 100 3.91 -24.63 20.32
C LYS A 100 3.94 -25.91 21.17
N PHE A 101 3.05 -26.03 22.16
CA PHE A 101 2.93 -27.22 22.99
C PHE A 101 2.54 -28.47 22.17
N SER A 102 1.48 -28.36 21.38
CA SER A 102 0.97 -29.49 20.60
C SER A 102 1.89 -29.87 19.46
N VAL A 103 2.53 -28.90 18.79
CA VAL A 103 3.45 -29.15 17.66
C VAL A 103 4.55 -30.13 18.05
N HIS A 104 5.13 -29.99 19.25
CA HIS A 104 6.13 -30.93 19.76
C HIS A 104 5.58 -32.36 19.85
N LEU A 105 4.36 -32.53 20.35
CA LEU A 105 3.72 -33.85 20.45
C LEU A 105 3.34 -34.41 19.08
N LEU A 106 2.93 -33.57 18.12
CA LEU A 106 2.62 -33.99 16.75
C LEU A 106 3.85 -34.59 16.05
N THR A 107 5.06 -34.08 16.31
CA THR A 107 6.29 -34.60 15.72
C THR A 107 6.59 -36.04 16.14
N CYS A 108 6.18 -36.44 17.35
CA CYS A 108 6.44 -37.78 17.89
C CYS A 108 5.55 -38.89 17.29
N GLY A 109 4.55 -38.53 16.46
CA GLY A 109 3.66 -39.50 15.81
C GLY A 109 2.70 -40.19 16.77
N MET A 110 2.11 -41.31 16.31
CA MET A 110 1.14 -42.06 17.11
C MET A 110 1.82 -42.81 18.26
N TYR A 111 1.31 -42.61 19.48
CA TYR A 111 1.77 -43.34 20.65
C TYR A 111 1.58 -44.85 20.50
N ARG A 112 2.59 -45.63 20.91
CA ARG A 112 2.53 -47.09 20.97
C ARG A 112 3.03 -47.55 22.34
N ASN A 113 2.22 -48.33 23.03
CA ASN A 113 2.64 -48.97 24.28
C ASN A 113 3.52 -50.19 23.96
N LYS A 114 4.72 -50.24 24.55
CA LYS A 114 5.66 -51.39 24.49
C LYS A 114 6.06 -51.90 25.89
N GLY A 115 5.33 -51.50 26.93
CA GLY A 115 5.56 -51.94 28.31
C GLY A 115 5.08 -53.37 28.55
N LEU A 116 5.74 -54.08 29.47
CA LEU A 116 5.29 -55.36 29.99
C LEU A 116 4.42 -55.13 31.23
N ASN A 117 3.37 -55.93 31.42
CA ASN A 117 2.60 -55.93 32.65
C ASN A 117 3.45 -56.56 33.76
N THR A 118 3.74 -55.77 34.79
CA THR A 118 4.60 -56.14 35.93
C THR A 118 3.89 -55.96 37.27
N ALA A 119 2.58 -55.69 37.24
CA ALA A 119 1.80 -55.58 38.46
C ALA A 119 1.62 -56.97 39.09
N GLU A 120 1.96 -57.09 40.37
CA GLU A 120 1.68 -58.28 41.18
C GLU A 120 0.18 -58.36 41.48
N ASP A 121 -0.33 -59.59 41.60
CA ASP A 121 -1.73 -59.82 41.95
C ASP A 121 -2.04 -59.21 43.34
N GLN A 122 -3.12 -58.43 43.40
CA GLN A 122 -3.55 -57.71 44.61
C GLN A 122 -4.74 -58.40 45.29
N SER A 123 -4.96 -59.69 45.00
CA SER A 123 -6.01 -60.46 45.65
C SER A 123 -5.76 -60.50 47.17
N ILE A 124 -6.74 -60.00 47.92
CA ILE A 124 -6.74 -60.05 49.39
C ILE A 124 -7.36 -61.38 49.77
N VAL A 125 -6.56 -62.25 50.39
CA VAL A 125 -6.99 -63.51 51.00
C VAL A 125 -7.60 -63.25 52.37
#